data_AF-A0A7S3KBR9-F1
#
_entry.id   AF-A0A7S3KBR9-F1
#
_cell.length_a   1.000
_cell.length_b   1.000
_cell.length_c   1.000
_cell.angle_alpha   90.00
_cell.angle_beta   90.00
_cell.angle_gamma   90.00
#
_symmetry.space_group_name_H-M   'P 1'
#
loop_
_entity.id
_entity.type
_entity.pdbx_description
1 polymer ?
#
loop_
_entity_poly.entity_id
_entity_poly.type
_entity_poly.pdbx_seq_one_letter_code
_entity_poly.pdbx_strand_id
1 'polypeptide(L)'
;IDNGKTLAELNFKTNETLIANKQNLGNIPKAPLLNRDKSLTKEAQDIFGEWFDDFSHDGLMTPEDCVEFIRSCTDDKCKTSDTRVKNLFNNHDHDNDGKVDKEGFVEFYRLACVKKEEVVRSNILAHNYRNDLKKISDTCEENTDKTVLPRFILSHESKYFETLLGLLDRPDDSSKQAWDLIQKLVTNPSINNKILSLNVNKKENGEYDWESLFDTKSIFKLLYTFQIIESLIE
;
A
#
# COMPACT_ATOMS: atom_id res chain seq x y z
N ILE A 1 4.56 1.92 7.80
CA ILE A 1 3.55 1.47 6.82
C ILE A 1 2.73 2.70 6.47
N ASP A 2 2.97 3.28 5.30
CA ASP A 2 2.38 4.55 4.87
C ASP A 2 1.30 4.26 3.82
N ASN A 3 0.12 3.84 4.29
CA ASN A 3 -1.00 3.39 3.44
C ASN A 3 -2.02 4.52 3.16
N GLY A 4 -1.68 5.77 3.45
CA GLY A 4 -2.61 6.90 3.46
C GLY A 4 -2.21 8.05 2.55
N LYS A 5 -1.67 7.77 1.35
CA LYS A 5 -1.35 8.86 0.41
C LYS A 5 -2.61 9.37 -0.28
N THR A 6 -2.78 10.68 -0.27
CA THR A 6 -3.82 11.37 -1.03
C THR A 6 -3.55 11.25 -2.53
N LEU A 7 -4.59 11.39 -3.36
CA LEU A 7 -4.43 11.40 -4.81
C LEU A 7 -3.44 12.49 -5.28
N ALA A 8 -3.40 13.63 -4.57
CA ALA A 8 -2.45 14.70 -4.82
C ALA A 8 -1.00 14.27 -4.55
N GLU A 9 -0.75 13.52 -3.48
CA GLU A 9 0.58 12.96 -3.15
C GLU A 9 1.00 11.85 -4.12
N LEU A 10 0.03 11.22 -4.79
CA LEU A 10 0.26 10.29 -5.90
C LEU A 10 0.39 11.02 -7.25
N ASN A 11 0.41 12.36 -7.26
CA ASN A 11 0.45 13.22 -8.45
C ASN A 11 -0.70 12.96 -9.45
N PHE A 12 -1.84 12.45 -8.98
CA PHE A 12 -3.03 12.26 -9.81
C PHE A 12 -3.64 13.63 -10.17
N LYS A 13 -3.82 13.89 -11.47
CA LYS A 13 -4.41 15.13 -11.97
C LYS A 13 -5.91 15.01 -12.18
N THR A 14 -6.61 16.15 -12.19
CA THR A 14 -8.02 16.23 -12.55
C THR A 14 -8.26 15.61 -13.93
N ASN A 15 -9.25 14.72 -14.03
CA ASN A 15 -9.62 13.93 -15.22
C ASN A 15 -8.67 12.76 -15.57
N GLU A 16 -7.76 12.36 -14.69
CA GLU A 16 -7.05 11.09 -14.85
C GLU A 16 -7.92 9.89 -14.43
N THR A 17 -7.76 8.77 -15.14
CA THR A 17 -8.55 7.56 -14.88
C THR A 17 -7.79 6.67 -13.90
N LEU A 18 -8.38 6.43 -12.73
CA LEU A 18 -7.92 5.42 -11.79
C LEU A 18 -8.57 4.08 -12.13
N ILE A 19 -7.77 3.09 -12.49
CA ILE A 19 -8.23 1.72 -12.71
C ILE A 19 -7.87 0.90 -11.47
N ALA A 20 -8.87 0.59 -10.66
CA ALA A 20 -8.73 -0.36 -9.57
C ALA A 20 -9.26 -1.72 -10.02
N ASN A 21 -8.41 -2.75 -9.93
CA ASN A 21 -8.82 -4.12 -10.21
C ASN A 21 -8.86 -4.91 -8.90
N LYS A 22 -9.92 -5.69 -8.70
CA LYS A 22 -9.95 -6.63 -7.59
C LYS A 22 -8.88 -7.69 -7.82
N GLN A 23 -7.93 -7.79 -6.90
CA GLN A 23 -6.87 -8.78 -7.00
C GLN A 23 -7.47 -10.19 -6.93
N ASN A 24 -7.09 -11.04 -7.88
CA ASN A 24 -7.45 -12.45 -7.84
C ASN A 24 -6.45 -13.17 -6.93
N LEU A 25 -6.85 -13.39 -5.69
CA LEU A 25 -6.00 -13.99 -4.65
C LEU A 25 -5.74 -15.50 -4.85
N GLY A 26 -6.23 -16.10 -5.94
CA GLY A 26 -6.13 -17.54 -6.17
C GLY A 26 -6.87 -18.36 -5.10
N ASN A 27 -6.61 -19.67 -5.06
CA ASN A 27 -7.17 -20.55 -4.04
C ASN A 27 -6.22 -20.64 -2.84
N ILE A 28 -6.40 -19.79 -1.83
CA ILE A 28 -5.63 -19.81 -0.59
C ILE A 28 -6.28 -20.80 0.40
N PRO A 29 -5.53 -21.79 0.93
CA PRO A 29 -6.05 -22.73 1.92
C PRO A 29 -6.58 -22.03 3.19
N LYS A 30 -7.66 -22.56 3.77
CA LYS A 30 -8.22 -22.07 5.03
C LYS A 30 -7.32 -22.47 6.20
N ALA A 31 -6.69 -21.48 6.85
CA ALA A 31 -6.00 -21.69 8.12
C ALA A 31 -7.02 -21.90 9.26
N PRO A 32 -6.68 -22.69 10.29
CA PRO A 32 -7.57 -22.93 11.42
C PRO A 32 -7.77 -21.66 12.26
N LEU A 33 -9.01 -21.40 12.68
CA LEU A 33 -9.33 -20.33 13.64
C LEU A 33 -9.17 -20.78 15.10
N LEU A 34 -9.23 -22.09 15.33
CA LEU A 34 -9.19 -22.71 16.65
C LEU A 34 -8.06 -23.74 16.73
N ASN A 35 -7.41 -23.80 17.89
CA ASN A 35 -6.53 -24.88 18.28
C ASN A 35 -7.33 -26.15 18.61
N ARG A 36 -6.62 -27.27 18.80
CA ARG A 36 -7.23 -28.57 19.13
C ARG A 36 -8.04 -28.56 20.43
N ASP A 37 -7.69 -27.69 21.36
CA ASP A 37 -8.36 -27.48 22.65
C ASP A 37 -9.57 -26.52 22.58
N LYS A 38 -9.91 -26.03 21.37
CA LYS A 38 -10.95 -25.02 21.12
C LYS A 38 -10.63 -23.61 21.66
N SER A 39 -9.37 -23.33 22.01
CA SER A 39 -8.87 -21.96 22.15
C SER A 39 -8.66 -21.33 20.76
N LEU A 40 -8.67 -20.00 20.67
CA LEU A 40 -8.34 -19.28 19.43
C LEU A 40 -6.88 -19.50 19.05
N THR A 41 -6.59 -19.58 17.75
CA THR A 41 -5.22 -19.42 17.27
C THR A 41 -4.74 -18.00 17.56
N LYS A 42 -3.42 -17.81 17.64
CA LYS A 42 -2.83 -16.50 17.95
C LYS A 42 -3.23 -15.47 16.89
N GLU A 43 -3.21 -15.88 15.62
CA GLU A 43 -3.59 -15.06 14.48
C GLU A 43 -5.06 -14.63 14.55
N ALA A 44 -5.98 -15.55 14.89
CA ALA A 44 -7.39 -15.21 15.02
C ALA A 44 -7.63 -14.27 16.22
N GLN A 45 -6.95 -14.51 17.34
CA GLN A 45 -7.02 -13.65 18.52
C GLN A 45 -6.52 -12.23 18.21
N ASP A 46 -5.43 -12.10 17.47
CA ASP A 46 -4.86 -10.82 17.09
C ASP A 46 -5.81 -10.05 16.14
N ILE A 47 -6.43 -10.73 15.17
CA ILE A 47 -7.44 -10.13 14.28
C ILE A 47 -8.63 -9.58 15.08
N PHE A 48 -9.21 -10.38 15.96
CA PHE A 48 -10.37 -9.94 16.74
C PHE A 48 -10.01 -8.86 17.77
N GLY A 49 -8.77 -8.91 18.27
CA GLY A 49 -8.22 -7.87 19.13
C GLY A 49 -8.06 -6.53 18.39
N GLU A 50 -7.56 -6.55 17.15
CA GLU A 50 -7.47 -5.36 16.29
C GLU A 50 -8.86 -4.78 16.00
N TRP A 51 -9.84 -5.63 15.68
CA TRP A 51 -11.22 -5.15 15.47
C TRP A 51 -11.81 -4.55 16.74
N PHE A 52 -11.50 -5.10 17.92
CA PHE A 52 -11.96 -4.46 19.14
C PHE A 52 -11.34 -3.07 19.29
N ASP A 53 -10.03 -2.95 19.07
CA ASP A 53 -9.31 -1.68 19.22
C ASP A 53 -9.78 -0.62 18.20
N ASP A 54 -10.15 -1.03 16.99
CA ASP A 54 -10.64 -0.14 15.92
C ASP A 54 -12.02 0.47 16.20
N PHE A 55 -12.88 -0.25 16.92
CA PHE A 55 -14.28 0.15 17.15
C PHE A 55 -14.61 0.52 18.60
N SER A 56 -13.77 0.16 19.56
CA SER A 56 -13.98 0.49 20.98
C SER A 56 -13.45 1.88 21.33
N HIS A 57 -13.98 2.44 22.41
CA HIS A 57 -13.52 3.71 22.97
C HIS A 57 -13.07 3.50 24.42
N ASP A 58 -11.89 4.00 24.77
CA ASP A 58 -11.29 3.84 26.10
C ASP A 58 -11.17 2.36 26.56
N GLY A 59 -10.99 1.45 25.61
CA GLY A 59 -10.86 0.00 25.87
C GLY A 59 -12.18 -0.71 26.19
N LEU A 60 -13.32 -0.06 25.97
CA LEU A 60 -14.66 -0.61 26.16
C LEU A 60 -15.52 -0.38 24.91
N MET A 61 -16.28 -1.38 24.53
CA MET A 61 -17.19 -1.33 23.39
C MET A 61 -18.62 -1.11 23.86
N THR A 62 -19.28 -0.06 23.36
CA THR A 62 -20.70 0.22 23.62
C THR A 62 -21.62 -0.48 22.62
N PRO A 63 -22.94 -0.55 22.88
CA PRO A 63 -23.91 -1.09 21.91
C PRO A 63 -23.88 -0.35 20.57
N GLU A 64 -23.65 0.95 20.59
CA GLU A 64 -23.49 1.80 19.41
C GLU A 64 -22.25 1.42 18.59
N ASP A 65 -21.11 1.24 19.26
CA ASP A 65 -19.86 0.78 18.63
C ASP A 65 -20.03 -0.61 17.99
N CYS A 66 -20.73 -1.52 18.69
CA CYS A 66 -21.04 -2.85 18.18
C CYS A 66 -21.90 -2.81 16.91
N VAL A 67 -22.85 -1.86 16.82
CA VAL A 67 -23.65 -1.65 15.60
C VAL A 67 -22.77 -1.18 14.44
N GLU A 68 -21.81 -0.29 14.72
CA GLU A 68 -20.86 0.19 13.72
C GLU A 68 -19.98 -0.95 13.18
N PHE A 69 -19.47 -1.79 14.08
CA PHE A 69 -18.72 -2.99 13.72
C PHE A 69 -19.56 -4.00 12.91
N ILE A 70 -20.82 -4.25 13.28
CA ILE A 70 -21.70 -5.14 12.49
C ILE A 70 -21.90 -4.57 11.10
N ARG A 71 -22.08 -3.24 10.99
CA ARG A 71 -22.24 -2.57 9.71
C ARG A 71 -20.99 -2.70 8.84
N SER A 72 -19.79 -2.61 9.41
CA SER A 72 -18.54 -2.78 8.65
C SER A 72 -18.37 -4.20 8.11
N CYS A 73 -18.86 -5.21 8.84
CA CYS A 73 -18.78 -6.61 8.41
C CYS A 73 -19.82 -7.01 7.36
N THR A 74 -21.08 -6.55 7.51
CA THR A 74 -22.22 -7.12 6.78
C THR A 74 -23.00 -6.12 5.94
N ASP A 75 -22.62 -4.83 5.94
CA ASP A 75 -23.38 -3.71 5.31
C ASP A 75 -24.85 -3.66 5.75
N ASP A 76 -25.14 -4.18 6.95
CA ASP A 76 -26.49 -4.31 7.48
C ASP A 76 -26.85 -3.09 8.35
N LYS A 77 -28.08 -2.62 8.22
CA LYS A 77 -28.63 -1.49 9.01
C LYS A 77 -29.17 -1.98 10.35
N CYS A 78 -28.27 -2.61 11.11
CA CYS A 78 -28.46 -3.04 12.49
C CYS A 78 -28.77 -1.84 13.41
N LYS A 79 -29.51 -2.10 14.49
CA LYS A 79 -29.81 -1.15 15.58
C LYS A 79 -29.35 -1.75 16.90
N THR A 80 -29.14 -0.91 17.92
CA THR A 80 -28.76 -1.38 19.28
C THR A 80 -29.78 -2.35 19.89
N SER A 81 -31.03 -2.30 19.45
CA SER A 81 -32.09 -3.23 19.87
C SER A 81 -32.01 -4.62 19.23
N ASP A 82 -31.12 -4.83 18.26
CA ASP A 82 -30.96 -6.09 17.52
C ASP A 82 -30.57 -7.23 18.46
N THR A 83 -31.12 -8.42 18.19
CA THR A 83 -30.81 -9.63 18.97
C THR A 83 -29.32 -9.98 19.00
N ARG A 84 -28.56 -9.69 17.94
CA ARG A 84 -27.11 -9.93 17.87
C ARG A 84 -26.36 -9.09 18.89
N VAL A 85 -26.68 -7.78 18.92
CA VAL A 85 -26.11 -6.82 19.86
C VAL A 85 -26.51 -7.22 21.27
N LYS A 86 -27.81 -7.35 21.56
CA LYS A 86 -28.29 -7.76 22.90
C LYS A 86 -27.66 -9.06 23.40
N ASN A 87 -27.49 -10.06 22.53
CA ASN A 87 -26.87 -11.32 22.92
C ASN A 87 -25.39 -11.18 23.25
N LEU A 88 -24.67 -10.24 22.65
CA LEU A 88 -23.28 -9.97 23.03
C LEU A 88 -23.22 -9.43 24.46
N PHE A 89 -23.91 -8.31 24.72
CA PHE A 89 -23.88 -7.66 26.04
C PHE A 89 -24.46 -8.55 27.13
N ASN A 90 -25.60 -9.22 26.90
CA ASN A 90 -26.20 -10.11 27.92
C ASN A 90 -25.28 -11.27 28.37
N ASN A 91 -24.34 -11.70 27.53
CA ASN A 91 -23.47 -12.84 27.83
C ASN A 91 -22.05 -12.43 28.22
N HIS A 92 -21.63 -11.20 27.89
CA HIS A 92 -20.23 -10.77 28.00
C HIS A 92 -20.05 -9.43 28.73
N ASP A 93 -21.11 -8.73 29.13
CA ASP A 93 -21.07 -7.59 30.07
C ASP A 93 -20.99 -8.14 31.51
N HIS A 94 -19.76 -8.28 32.03
CA HIS A 94 -19.52 -8.99 33.29
C HIS A 94 -19.83 -8.13 34.53
N ASP A 95 -19.63 -6.81 34.44
CA ASP A 95 -19.86 -5.85 35.52
C ASP A 95 -21.22 -5.15 35.42
N ASN A 96 -22.01 -5.43 34.37
CA ASN A 96 -23.32 -4.86 34.09
C ASN A 96 -23.28 -3.34 33.90
N ASP A 97 -22.17 -2.83 33.35
CA ASP A 97 -22.01 -1.40 33.03
C ASP A 97 -22.60 -1.02 31.66
N GLY A 98 -23.13 -2.00 30.93
CA GLY A 98 -23.68 -1.84 29.59
C GLY A 98 -22.62 -1.88 28.49
N LYS A 99 -21.38 -2.27 28.80
CA LYS A 99 -20.24 -2.29 27.87
C LYS A 99 -19.58 -3.67 27.86
N VAL A 100 -18.73 -3.90 26.87
CA VAL A 100 -17.96 -5.14 26.73
C VAL A 100 -16.48 -4.79 26.57
N ASP A 101 -15.64 -5.48 27.33
CA ASP A 101 -14.20 -5.35 27.23
C ASP A 101 -13.62 -6.24 26.10
N LYS A 102 -12.32 -6.12 25.89
CA LYS A 102 -11.61 -6.86 24.84
C LYS A 102 -11.72 -8.37 25.04
N GLU A 103 -11.63 -8.84 26.28
CA GLU A 103 -11.70 -10.26 26.61
C GLU A 103 -13.08 -10.84 26.29
N GLY A 104 -14.15 -10.15 26.67
CA GLY A 104 -15.52 -10.52 26.36
C GLY A 104 -15.80 -10.55 24.86
N PHE A 105 -15.31 -9.56 24.11
CA PHE A 105 -15.46 -9.53 22.65
C PHE A 105 -14.72 -10.67 21.94
N VAL A 106 -13.48 -10.95 22.35
CA VAL A 106 -12.68 -12.05 21.80
C VAL A 106 -13.32 -13.40 22.13
N GLU A 107 -13.82 -13.58 23.35
CA GLU A 107 -14.51 -14.82 23.76
C GLU A 107 -15.81 -15.04 22.99
N PHE A 108 -16.58 -13.98 22.73
CA PHE A 108 -17.75 -14.06 21.84
C PHE A 108 -17.37 -14.61 20.46
N TYR A 109 -16.27 -14.12 19.88
CA TYR A 109 -15.79 -14.60 18.58
C TYR A 109 -15.24 -16.04 18.65
N ARG A 110 -14.60 -16.44 19.75
CA ARG A 110 -14.22 -17.85 19.97
C ARG A 110 -15.44 -18.77 19.94
N LEU A 111 -16.52 -18.40 20.65
CA LEU A 111 -17.77 -19.16 20.64
C LEU A 111 -18.43 -19.17 19.25
N ALA A 112 -18.35 -18.05 18.52
CA ALA A 112 -18.84 -17.94 17.15
C ALA A 112 -18.04 -18.83 16.18
N CYS A 113 -16.73 -18.98 16.35
CA CYS A 113 -15.90 -19.88 15.55
C CYS A 113 -16.36 -21.35 15.68
N VAL A 114 -16.81 -21.76 16.88
CA VAL A 114 -17.32 -23.12 17.10
C VAL A 114 -18.69 -23.34 16.45
N LYS A 115 -19.59 -22.35 16.53
CA LYS A 115 -20.99 -22.51 16.12
C LYS A 115 -21.26 -22.10 14.68
N LYS A 116 -20.51 -21.12 14.16
CA LYS A 116 -20.80 -20.36 12.93
C LYS A 116 -19.51 -19.94 12.21
N GLU A 117 -18.57 -20.87 12.03
CA GLU A 117 -17.26 -20.60 11.41
C GLU A 117 -17.36 -19.84 10.07
N GLU A 118 -18.27 -20.24 9.18
CA GLU A 118 -18.40 -19.60 7.87
C GLU A 118 -18.82 -18.12 7.95
N VAL A 119 -19.61 -17.73 8.96
CA VAL A 119 -19.96 -16.33 9.20
C VAL A 119 -18.74 -15.55 9.68
N VAL A 120 -17.98 -16.12 10.62
CA VAL A 120 -16.73 -15.50 11.10
C VAL A 120 -15.75 -15.31 9.94
N ARG A 121 -15.61 -16.30 9.05
CA ARG A 121 -14.77 -16.19 7.86
C ARG A 121 -15.24 -15.11 6.89
N SER A 122 -16.56 -14.95 6.72
CA SER A 122 -17.11 -13.86 5.93
C SER A 122 -16.75 -12.50 6.51
N ASN A 123 -16.81 -12.35 7.84
CA ASN A 123 -16.41 -11.11 8.53
C ASN A 123 -14.90 -10.86 8.37
N ILE A 124 -14.06 -11.89 8.50
CA ILE A 124 -12.61 -11.83 8.29
C ILE A 124 -12.29 -11.31 6.87
N LEU A 125 -12.97 -11.86 5.86
CA LEU A 125 -12.83 -11.41 4.47
C LEU A 125 -13.31 -9.97 4.26
N ALA A 126 -14.40 -9.55 4.91
CA ALA A 126 -14.91 -8.18 4.84
C ALA A 126 -13.91 -7.15 5.39
N HIS A 127 -13.14 -7.53 6.40
CA HIS A 127 -12.05 -6.73 6.97
C HIS A 127 -10.69 -6.92 6.27
N ASN A 128 -10.70 -7.38 5.01
CA ASN A 128 -9.51 -7.51 4.15
C ASN A 128 -8.45 -8.50 4.66
N TYR A 129 -8.86 -9.54 5.38
CA TYR A 129 -8.01 -10.69 5.70
C TYR A 129 -8.26 -11.86 4.75
N ARG A 130 -7.21 -12.62 4.45
CA ARG A 130 -7.26 -13.79 3.57
C ARG A 130 -7.63 -15.06 4.34
N ASN A 131 -7.83 -16.17 3.61
CA ASN A 131 -8.12 -17.48 4.20
C ASN A 131 -7.01 -18.01 5.12
N ASP A 132 -5.76 -17.53 4.95
CA ASP A 132 -4.61 -17.86 5.79
C ASP A 132 -4.41 -16.88 6.96
N LEU A 133 -5.42 -16.05 7.28
CA LEU A 133 -5.44 -15.07 8.37
C LEU A 133 -4.41 -13.95 8.24
N LYS A 134 -3.90 -13.72 7.02
CA LYS A 134 -3.02 -12.59 6.72
C LYS A 134 -3.81 -11.44 6.12
N LYS A 135 -3.48 -10.21 6.52
CA LYS A 135 -4.05 -9.00 5.93
C LYS A 135 -3.63 -8.92 4.45
N ILE A 136 -4.55 -8.56 3.57
CA ILE A 136 -4.26 -8.45 2.14
C ILE A 136 -3.12 -7.44 1.92
N SER A 137 -3.14 -6.30 2.62
CA SER A 137 -2.10 -5.27 2.56
C SER A 137 -0.69 -5.79 2.83
N ASP A 138 -0.54 -6.67 3.80
CA ASP A 138 0.78 -7.10 4.31
C ASP A 138 1.44 -8.14 3.40
N THR A 139 0.65 -8.74 2.51
CA THR A 139 1.11 -9.76 1.56
C THR A 139 1.25 -9.24 0.14
N CYS A 140 0.90 -7.96 -0.07
CA CYS A 140 0.96 -7.26 -1.35
C CYS A 140 2.28 -6.49 -1.56
N GLU A 141 3.35 -6.84 -0.84
CA GLU A 141 4.67 -6.61 -1.42
C GLU A 141 4.82 -7.52 -2.63
N GLU A 142 4.36 -7.01 -3.77
CA GLU A 142 4.74 -7.52 -5.08
C GLU A 142 6.28 -7.52 -5.11
N ASN A 143 6.87 -8.67 -4.84
CA ASN A 143 8.24 -9.02 -5.20
C ASN A 143 8.29 -9.20 -6.73
N THR A 144 7.65 -8.28 -7.45
CA THR A 144 7.74 -8.17 -8.90
C THR A 144 9.15 -7.72 -9.14
N ASP A 145 9.92 -8.60 -9.77
CA ASP A 145 11.27 -8.29 -10.19
C ASP A 145 11.26 -6.97 -10.95
N LYS A 146 11.76 -5.91 -10.32
CA LYS A 146 11.71 -4.56 -10.90
C LYS A 146 12.47 -4.52 -12.23
N THR A 147 13.38 -5.48 -12.46
CA THR A 147 14.18 -5.56 -13.68
C THR A 147 13.35 -5.91 -14.92
N VAL A 148 12.20 -6.58 -14.76
CA VAL A 148 11.33 -6.93 -15.91
C VAL A 148 10.33 -5.83 -16.26
N LEU A 149 10.22 -4.77 -15.46
CA LEU A 149 9.27 -3.69 -15.72
C LEU A 149 9.73 -2.85 -16.92
N PRO A 150 8.83 -2.50 -17.86
CA PRO A 150 9.19 -1.66 -19.01
C PRO A 150 9.90 -0.35 -18.63
N ARG A 151 9.49 0.27 -17.52
CA ARG A 151 10.14 1.49 -16.99
C ARG A 151 11.60 1.27 -16.61
N PHE A 152 11.94 0.09 -16.08
CA PHE A 152 13.29 -0.27 -15.70
C PHE A 152 14.12 -0.55 -16.95
N ILE A 153 13.60 -1.35 -17.88
CA ILE A 153 14.27 -1.67 -19.14
C ILE A 153 14.58 -0.40 -19.93
N LEU A 154 13.61 0.52 -20.06
CA LEU A 154 13.78 1.77 -20.80
C LEU A 154 14.83 2.72 -20.18
N SER A 155 15.01 2.68 -18.86
CA SER A 155 15.95 3.56 -18.14
C SER A 155 17.34 2.96 -17.98
N HIS A 156 17.45 1.63 -17.84
CA HIS A 156 18.72 0.95 -17.55
C HIS A 156 19.46 0.51 -18.81
N GLU A 157 18.74 0.19 -19.88
CA GLU A 157 19.36 -0.18 -21.15
C GLU A 157 19.71 1.08 -21.95
N SER A 158 21.01 1.34 -22.09
CA SER A 158 21.53 2.54 -22.78
C SER A 158 20.96 2.70 -24.19
N LYS A 159 20.74 1.61 -24.92
CA LYS A 159 20.17 1.65 -26.28
C LYS A 159 18.81 2.35 -26.32
N TYR A 160 17.91 2.02 -25.39
CA TYR A 160 16.56 2.57 -25.37
C TYR A 160 16.57 4.00 -24.84
N PHE A 161 17.34 4.26 -23.78
CA PHE A 161 17.42 5.59 -23.20
C PHE A 161 18.05 6.60 -24.17
N GLU A 162 19.14 6.25 -24.86
CA GLU A 162 19.75 7.11 -25.89
C GLU A 162 18.81 7.36 -27.07
N THR A 163 17.97 6.38 -27.42
CA THR A 163 16.93 6.60 -28.44
C THR A 163 15.91 7.63 -27.97
N LEU A 164 15.44 7.54 -26.71
CA LEU A 164 14.53 8.52 -26.12
C LEU A 164 15.17 9.91 -26.04
N LEU A 165 16.44 9.99 -25.64
CA LEU A 165 17.20 11.24 -25.63
C LEU A 165 17.37 11.83 -27.03
N GLY A 166 17.63 11.01 -28.04
CA GLY A 166 17.74 11.46 -29.43
C GLY A 166 16.44 12.02 -30.00
N LEU A 167 15.28 11.56 -29.49
CA LEU A 167 13.98 12.13 -29.85
C LEU A 167 13.79 13.55 -29.31
N LEU A 168 14.48 13.93 -28.23
CA LEU A 168 14.41 15.28 -27.66
C LEU A 168 15.03 16.36 -28.57
N ASP A 169 15.99 15.96 -29.42
CA ASP A 169 16.69 16.88 -30.31
C ASP A 169 15.88 17.16 -31.60
N ARG A 170 14.71 16.53 -31.77
CA ARG A 170 13.83 16.72 -32.93
C ARG A 170 12.93 17.94 -32.72
N PRO A 171 12.72 18.79 -33.75
CA PRO A 171 11.86 19.97 -33.64
C PRO A 171 10.35 19.65 -33.74
N ASP A 172 9.96 18.38 -33.65
CA ASP A 172 8.57 17.92 -33.79
C ASP A 172 7.92 17.60 -32.43
N ASP A 173 6.60 17.35 -32.43
CA ASP A 173 5.86 17.04 -31.20
C ASP A 173 6.31 15.75 -30.50
N SER A 174 7.12 14.91 -31.15
CA SER A 174 7.69 13.71 -30.53
C SER A 174 8.67 14.07 -29.41
N SER A 175 9.32 15.24 -29.47
CA SER A 175 10.22 15.73 -28.41
C SER A 175 9.49 15.92 -27.08
N LYS A 176 8.29 16.50 -27.11
CA LYS A 176 7.45 16.69 -25.91
C LYS A 176 6.96 15.37 -25.34
N GLN A 177 6.52 14.45 -26.20
CA GLN A 177 6.05 13.13 -25.77
C GLN A 177 7.20 12.28 -25.20
N ALA A 178 8.39 12.36 -25.81
CA ALA A 178 9.60 11.72 -25.30
C ALA A 178 10.01 12.32 -23.95
N TRP A 179 9.92 13.65 -23.79
CA TRP A 179 10.17 14.33 -22.53
C TRP A 179 9.22 13.87 -21.42
N ASP A 180 7.90 13.88 -21.68
CA ASP A 180 6.88 13.42 -20.72
C ASP A 180 7.09 11.96 -20.31
N LEU A 181 7.58 11.11 -21.21
CA LEU A 181 7.92 9.73 -20.91
C LEU A 181 9.18 9.64 -20.03
N ILE A 182 10.25 10.36 -20.39
CA ILE A 182 11.52 10.38 -19.62
C ILE A 182 11.28 10.85 -18.18
N GLN A 183 10.44 11.86 -17.99
CA GLN A 183 10.05 12.37 -16.65
C GLN A 183 9.34 11.31 -15.78
N LYS A 184 8.81 10.24 -16.38
CA LYS A 184 8.14 9.13 -15.67
C LYS A 184 9.06 7.91 -15.46
N LEU A 185 10.27 7.92 -16.02
CA LEU A 185 11.24 6.85 -15.85
C LEU A 185 12.08 7.08 -14.59
N VAL A 186 12.64 5.99 -14.06
CA VAL A 186 13.68 6.09 -13.02
C VAL A 186 14.95 6.68 -13.61
N THR A 187 15.73 7.38 -12.79
CA THR A 187 16.97 8.04 -13.20
C THR A 187 17.91 7.05 -13.90
N ASN A 188 18.40 7.42 -15.08
CA ASN A 188 19.34 6.58 -15.83
C ASN A 188 20.63 6.37 -15.01
N PRO A 189 21.04 5.11 -14.74
CA PRO A 189 22.22 4.84 -13.91
C PRO A 189 23.52 5.39 -14.49
N SER A 190 23.66 5.45 -15.82
CA SER A 190 24.88 5.93 -16.48
C SER A 190 25.06 7.44 -16.28
N ILE A 191 23.98 8.22 -16.38
CA ILE A 191 24.02 9.67 -16.14
C ILE A 191 24.20 9.95 -14.65
N ASN A 192 23.53 9.20 -13.78
CA ASN A 192 23.72 9.32 -12.33
C ASN A 192 25.18 9.03 -11.92
N ASN A 193 25.77 7.95 -12.44
CA ASN A 193 27.16 7.61 -12.18
C ASN A 193 28.14 8.65 -12.76
N LYS A 194 27.83 9.25 -13.92
CA LYS A 194 28.61 10.39 -14.45
C LYS A 194 28.58 11.57 -13.50
N ILE A 195 27.42 11.93 -12.95
CA ILE A 195 27.28 13.04 -11.99
C ILE A 195 28.02 12.72 -10.69
N LEU A 196 27.87 11.50 -10.13
CA LEU A 196 28.56 11.08 -8.91
C LEU A 196 30.09 11.04 -9.08
N SER A 197 30.59 10.69 -10.27
CA SER A 197 32.02 10.64 -10.58
C SER A 197 32.66 12.01 -10.88
N LEU A 198 31.88 13.09 -10.95
CA LEU A 198 32.42 14.46 -11.10
C LEU A 198 33.28 14.90 -9.90
N ASN A 199 33.02 14.37 -8.72
CA ASN A 199 33.88 14.61 -7.55
C ASN A 199 35.31 14.09 -7.77
N VAL A 200 35.52 13.23 -8.78
CA VAL A 200 36.80 12.56 -9.08
C VAL A 200 37.50 13.15 -10.31
N ASN A 201 36.76 13.64 -11.30
CA ASN A 201 37.33 14.11 -12.58
C ASN A 201 37.58 15.63 -12.58
N LYS A 202 38.67 16.05 -11.92
CA LYS A 202 39.27 17.37 -12.15
C LYS A 202 40.09 17.33 -13.44
N LYS A 203 39.99 18.37 -14.26
CA LYS A 203 40.93 18.63 -15.37
C LYS A 203 42.35 18.73 -14.79
N GLU A 204 43.37 18.54 -15.63
CA GLU A 204 44.79 18.65 -15.21
C GLU A 204 45.12 20.01 -14.57
N ASN A 205 44.31 21.05 -14.82
CA ASN A 205 44.39 22.38 -14.22
C ASN A 205 43.67 22.53 -12.86
N GLY A 206 43.04 21.47 -12.34
CA GLY A 206 42.28 21.48 -11.09
C GLY A 206 40.84 21.98 -11.20
N GLU A 207 40.40 22.40 -12.39
CA GLU A 207 39.03 22.85 -12.65
C GLU A 207 38.10 21.67 -12.95
N TYR A 208 36.82 21.82 -12.60
CA TYR A 208 35.80 20.82 -12.90
C TYR A 208 35.35 20.91 -14.36
N ASP A 209 35.18 19.77 -15.02
CA ASP A 209 34.75 19.72 -16.42
C ASP A 209 33.24 19.85 -16.60
N TRP A 210 32.71 21.02 -16.26
CA TRP A 210 31.27 21.33 -16.35
C TRP A 210 30.71 21.21 -17.78
N GLU A 211 31.52 21.46 -18.81
CA GLU A 211 31.11 21.36 -20.21
C GLU A 211 30.82 19.91 -20.64
N SER A 212 31.48 18.93 -20.02
CA SER A 212 31.21 17.51 -20.27
C SER A 212 29.89 17.04 -19.65
N LEU A 213 29.38 17.78 -18.66
CA LEU A 213 28.19 17.42 -17.91
C LEU A 213 26.93 18.10 -18.43
N PHE A 214 27.04 19.40 -18.73
CA PHE A 214 25.93 20.21 -19.19
C PHE A 214 25.90 20.22 -20.72
N ASP A 215 25.10 19.34 -21.32
CA ASP A 215 24.85 19.40 -22.76
C ASP A 215 23.98 20.63 -23.07
N THR A 216 24.64 21.77 -23.29
CA THR A 216 24.01 23.05 -23.60
C THR A 216 23.35 23.08 -24.98
N LYS A 217 23.54 22.03 -25.81
CA LYS A 217 22.94 21.94 -27.14
C LYS A 217 21.47 21.50 -27.11
N SER A 218 21.04 20.87 -26.01
CA SER A 218 19.67 20.36 -25.86
C SER A 218 19.11 20.79 -24.51
N ILE A 219 18.13 21.70 -24.55
CA ILE A 219 17.47 22.25 -23.35
C ILE A 219 16.92 21.12 -22.47
N PHE A 220 16.34 20.08 -23.09
CA PHE A 220 15.79 18.94 -22.36
C PHE A 220 16.87 18.10 -21.66
N LYS A 221 18.01 17.86 -22.31
CA LYS A 221 19.13 17.12 -21.66
C LYS A 221 19.71 17.92 -20.50
N LEU A 222 19.84 19.24 -20.68
CA LEU A 222 20.28 20.15 -19.62
C LEU A 222 19.32 20.12 -18.41
N LEU A 223 18.01 20.22 -18.65
CA LEU A 223 16.98 20.13 -17.61
C LEU A 223 17.02 18.79 -16.88
N TYR A 224 17.21 17.69 -17.62
CA TYR A 224 17.29 16.36 -17.03
C TYR A 224 18.51 16.23 -16.10
N THR A 225 19.67 16.74 -16.50
CA THR A 225 20.86 16.79 -15.65
C THR A 225 20.63 17.62 -14.40
N PHE A 226 19.96 18.78 -14.50
CA PHE A 226 19.65 19.60 -13.33
C PHE A 226 18.72 18.90 -12.35
N GLN A 227 17.68 18.21 -12.82
CA GLN A 227 16.77 17.46 -11.96
C GLN A 227 17.49 16.36 -11.17
N ILE A 228 18.45 15.68 -11.81
CA ILE A 228 19.25 14.66 -11.10
C ILE A 228 20.11 15.32 -10.01
N ILE A 229 20.75 16.45 -10.32
CA ILE A 229 21.54 17.19 -9.33
C ILE A 229 20.67 17.67 -8.17
N GLU A 230 19.48 18.23 -8.44
CA GLU A 230 18.53 18.66 -7.42
C GLU A 230 18.14 17.48 -6.51
N SER A 231 17.82 16.33 -7.10
CA SER A 231 17.47 15.10 -6.34
C SER A 231 18.61 14.52 -5.48
N LEU A 232 19.86 14.96 -5.70
CA LEU A 232 21.02 14.57 -4.89
C LEU A 232 21.35 15.57 -3.77
N ILE A 233 20.80 16.79 -3.85
CA ILE A 233 21.03 17.87 -2.89
C ILE A 233 19.93 17.90 -1.81
N GLU A 234 18.71 17.46 -2.15
CA GLU A 234 17.62 17.19 -1.19
C GLU A 234 17.86 15.89 -0.38
#